data_AF-A0A8B9D965-F1
#
_entry.id   AF-A0A8B9D965-F1
#
_cell.length_a   1.000
_cell.length_b   1.000
_cell.length_c   1.000
_cell.angle_alpha   90.00
_cell.angle_beta   90.00
_cell.angle_gamma   90.00
#
_symmetry.space_group_name_H-M   'P 1'
#
loop_
_entity.id
_entity.type
_entity.pdbx_description
1 polymer ?
#
loop_
_entity_poly.entity_id
_entity_poly.type
_entity_poly.pdbx_seq_one_letter_code
_entity_poly.pdbx_strand_id
1 'polypeptide(L)'
;MCSLRSPGGREAQRGGLGRSERGWKASSRPRYLPFMPNLVPPKIPDGERLDFDDIHRKRMEKDLNELQALIEAHFESRKKEEEELISLKDRIEQRRAERAEQQRIRSEREKERQARMAEERARKEEEEARKKAEEEARKKKAFSNMLHFGGYMQKSEKKGGKKQTEREKKKKILSERRKPLNIDHLSEDKLRDKAKELWQTIRDLEAEKFDLQEKFKRQKYEVSHQVLPGLTRPLRAWLRHQLPVSNTGWAGHQPEMSWGAGCVRKDPCPPWHGVTNT
;
A
#
# COMPACT_ATOMS: atom_id res chain seq x y z
N MET A 1 36.61 32.43 12.23
CA MET A 1 35.43 32.48 13.13
C MET A 1 34.32 31.62 12.53
N CYS A 2 33.90 30.62 13.31
CA CYS A 2 32.66 29.83 13.29
C CYS A 2 32.10 29.25 11.97
N SER A 3 32.42 27.98 11.70
CA SER A 3 31.55 27.06 10.95
C SER A 3 30.67 26.26 11.91
N LEU A 4 29.35 26.33 11.69
CA LEU A 4 28.32 25.68 12.49
C LEU A 4 28.24 24.17 12.23
N ARG A 5 28.25 23.40 13.32
CA ARG A 5 28.18 21.94 13.39
C ARG A 5 26.74 21.52 13.69
N SER A 6 26.14 20.67 12.87
CA SER A 6 24.91 19.94 13.19
C SER A 6 25.24 18.47 13.51
N PRO A 7 24.55 17.83 14.49
CA PRO A 7 24.72 16.41 14.81
C PRO A 7 23.61 15.57 14.18
N GLY A 8 23.93 14.41 13.60
CA GLY A 8 22.90 13.47 13.13
C GLY A 8 23.43 12.10 12.75
N GLY A 9 22.81 11.06 13.33
CA GLY A 9 22.73 9.71 12.76
C GLY A 9 23.70 8.66 13.33
N ARG A 10 23.30 7.93 14.37
CA ARG A 10 23.88 6.62 14.73
C ARG A 10 23.07 5.51 14.07
N GLU A 11 23.71 4.74 13.22
CA GLU A 11 23.19 3.52 12.59
C GLU A 11 22.93 2.42 13.63
N ALA A 12 21.74 1.84 13.61
CA ALA A 12 21.41 0.61 14.34
C ALA A 12 21.42 -0.56 13.35
N GLN A 13 22.38 -1.47 13.53
CA GLN A 13 22.50 -2.72 12.78
C GLN A 13 21.36 -3.69 13.14
N ARG A 14 20.74 -4.29 12.12
CA ARG A 14 19.79 -5.40 12.24
C ARG A 14 20.57 -6.71 12.40
N GLY A 15 20.43 -7.36 13.55
CA GLY A 15 20.85 -8.74 13.77
C GLY A 15 19.66 -9.70 13.66
N GLY A 16 19.79 -10.72 12.81
CA GLY A 16 18.78 -11.77 12.59
C GLY A 16 18.69 -12.77 13.74
N LEU A 17 17.48 -13.29 13.95
CA LEU A 17 17.14 -14.30 14.93
C LEU A 17 17.55 -15.69 14.43
N GLY A 18 18.77 -16.11 14.79
CA GLY A 18 19.25 -17.49 14.69
C GLY A 18 18.88 -18.27 15.94
N ARG A 19 18.08 -19.33 15.74
CA ARG A 19 17.75 -20.42 16.66
C ARG A 19 19.00 -20.92 17.40
N SER A 20 19.03 -20.85 18.74
CA SER A 20 20.01 -21.56 19.56
C SER A 20 19.33 -22.53 20.51
N GLU A 21 19.51 -23.82 20.22
CA GLU A 21 19.32 -24.91 21.16
C GLU A 21 20.27 -24.70 22.33
N ARG A 22 19.73 -24.54 23.54
CA ARG A 22 20.55 -24.55 24.75
C ARG A 22 20.55 -25.96 25.32
N GLY A 23 21.59 -26.69 24.96
CA GLY A 23 22.00 -27.93 25.58
C GLY A 23 22.24 -27.76 27.08
N TRP A 24 21.83 -28.78 27.82
CA TRP A 24 22.03 -28.91 29.25
C TRP A 24 23.52 -29.08 29.54
N LYS A 25 24.18 -28.05 30.09
CA LYS A 25 25.49 -28.21 30.71
C LYS A 25 25.29 -28.53 32.19
N ALA A 26 25.63 -29.76 32.56
CA ALA A 26 25.78 -30.18 33.94
C ALA A 26 26.95 -29.41 34.58
N SER A 27 26.64 -28.44 35.43
CA SER A 27 27.60 -27.81 36.33
C SER A 27 27.48 -28.43 37.71
N SER A 28 28.49 -29.24 38.04
CA SER A 28 29.08 -29.48 39.36
C SER A 28 28.36 -28.88 40.58
N ARG A 29 27.75 -29.76 41.39
CA ARG A 29 27.31 -29.52 42.77
C ARG A 29 28.39 -28.80 43.61
N PRO A 30 28.08 -27.67 44.27
CA PRO A 30 28.85 -27.25 45.44
C PRO A 30 28.36 -28.05 46.65
N ARG A 31 29.22 -28.91 47.19
CA ARG A 31 29.08 -29.43 48.56
C ARG A 31 29.62 -28.38 49.51
N TYR A 32 28.75 -27.67 50.22
CA TYR A 32 29.08 -27.03 51.49
C TYR A 32 27.82 -27.06 52.37
N LEU A 33 27.85 -27.90 53.41
CA LEU A 33 26.91 -27.83 54.51
C LEU A 33 27.30 -26.61 55.36
N PRO A 34 26.36 -25.72 55.74
CA PRO A 34 26.67 -24.72 56.75
C PRO A 34 26.86 -25.43 58.09
N PHE A 35 28.04 -25.24 58.68
CA PHE A 35 28.35 -25.61 60.05
C PHE A 35 27.36 -24.89 60.98
N MET A 36 26.41 -25.63 61.56
CA MET A 36 25.52 -25.08 62.58
C MET A 36 26.30 -24.94 63.89
N PRO A 37 26.25 -23.78 64.58
CA PRO A 37 26.85 -23.64 65.89
C PRO A 37 26.17 -24.60 66.88
N ASN A 38 26.96 -25.24 67.72
CA ASN A 38 26.51 -26.23 68.70
C ASN A 38 25.57 -25.56 69.71
N LEU A 39 24.26 -25.79 69.60
CA LEU A 39 23.28 -25.32 70.58
C LEU A 39 23.44 -26.14 71.87
N VAL A 40 24.04 -25.52 72.88
CA VAL A 40 23.92 -25.97 74.27
C VAL A 40 22.43 -26.01 74.62
N PRO A 41 21.90 -27.13 75.16
CA PRO A 41 20.50 -27.19 75.59
C PRO A 41 20.25 -26.09 76.62
N PRO A 42 19.33 -25.15 76.37
CA PRO A 42 18.97 -24.16 77.38
C PRO A 42 18.40 -24.91 78.59
N LYS A 43 19.01 -24.69 79.76
CA LYS A 43 18.49 -25.14 81.06
C LYS A 43 17.08 -24.59 81.21
N ILE A 44 16.10 -25.48 81.25
CA ILE A 44 14.72 -25.18 81.60
C ILE A 44 14.71 -24.92 83.11
N PRO A 45 14.43 -23.69 83.61
CA PRO A 45 14.08 -23.51 85.01
C PRO A 45 12.71 -24.16 85.25
N ASP A 46 12.67 -25.02 86.26
CA ASP A 46 11.51 -25.80 86.68
C ASP A 46 10.27 -24.94 86.96
N GLY A 47 9.13 -25.41 86.45
CA GLY A 47 7.85 -25.21 87.13
C GLY A 47 7.03 -23.97 86.77
N GLU A 48 6.64 -23.81 85.50
CA GLU A 48 5.36 -23.17 85.19
C GLU A 48 4.53 -24.15 84.36
N ARG A 49 3.36 -24.50 84.86
CA ARG A 49 2.47 -25.53 84.32
C ARG A 49 2.11 -25.16 82.87
N LEU A 50 2.62 -25.91 81.89
CA LEU A 50 2.23 -25.76 80.49
C LEU A 50 0.76 -26.14 80.35
N ASP A 51 -0.12 -25.14 80.31
CA ASP A 51 -1.55 -25.33 80.13
C ASP A 51 -1.85 -25.74 78.68
N PHE A 52 -2.21 -27.01 78.47
CA PHE A 52 -2.52 -27.55 77.14
C PHE A 52 -3.68 -26.82 76.46
N ASP A 53 -4.66 -26.33 77.24
CA ASP A 53 -5.73 -25.49 76.73
C ASP A 53 -5.22 -24.14 76.21
N ASP A 54 -4.16 -23.59 76.82
CA ASP A 54 -3.53 -22.35 76.38
C ASP A 54 -2.75 -22.53 75.08
N ILE A 55 -2.06 -23.67 74.93
CA ILE A 55 -1.40 -24.05 73.68
C ILE A 55 -2.43 -24.23 72.56
N HIS A 56 -3.58 -24.85 72.85
CA HIS A 56 -4.64 -25.04 71.87
C HIS A 56 -5.28 -23.71 71.46
N ARG A 57 -5.61 -22.83 72.41
CA ARG A 57 -6.10 -21.47 72.11
C ARG A 57 -5.11 -20.66 71.27
N LYS A 58 -3.83 -20.67 71.64
CA LYS A 58 -2.76 -19.99 70.89
C LYS A 58 -2.56 -20.54 69.49
N ARG A 59 -2.82 -21.84 69.26
CA ARG A 59 -2.81 -22.41 67.90
C ARG A 59 -3.99 -21.89 67.09
N MET A 60 -5.21 -21.97 67.62
CA MET A 60 -6.41 -21.48 66.94
C MET A 60 -6.32 -19.98 66.63
N GLU A 61 -5.80 -19.18 67.56
CA GLU A 61 -5.60 -17.75 67.35
C GLU A 61 -4.56 -17.45 66.26
N LYS A 62 -3.47 -18.22 66.20
CA LYS A 62 -2.48 -18.10 65.11
C LYS A 62 -3.08 -18.48 63.77
N ASP A 63 -3.80 -19.59 63.70
CA ASP A 63 -4.42 -20.06 62.47
C ASP A 63 -5.46 -19.05 61.96
N LEU A 64 -6.26 -18.45 62.85
CA LEU A 64 -7.21 -17.39 62.50
C LEU A 64 -6.51 -16.11 62.00
N ASN A 65 -5.44 -15.68 62.68
CA ASN A 65 -4.67 -14.50 62.27
C ASN A 65 -3.94 -14.73 60.94
N GLU A 66 -3.39 -15.93 60.72
CA GLU A 66 -2.73 -16.31 59.47
C GLU A 66 -3.74 -16.36 58.32
N LEU A 67 -4.92 -16.96 58.54
CA LEU A 67 -6.00 -16.97 57.56
C LEU A 67 -6.45 -15.56 57.20
N GLN A 68 -6.62 -14.67 58.20
CA GLN A 68 -6.98 -13.28 57.94
C GLN A 68 -5.89 -12.54 57.15
N ALA A 69 -4.62 -12.71 57.51
CA ALA A 69 -3.50 -12.13 56.79
C ALA A 69 -3.39 -12.62 55.34
N LEU A 70 -3.65 -13.91 55.08
CA LEU A 70 -3.67 -14.48 53.73
C LEU A 70 -4.83 -13.94 52.90
N ILE A 71 -6.02 -13.79 53.50
CA ILE A 71 -7.18 -13.18 52.85
C ILE A 71 -6.85 -11.74 52.44
N GLU A 72 -6.37 -10.93 53.39
CA GLU A 72 -6.02 -9.53 53.14
C GLU A 72 -4.91 -9.39 52.09
N ALA A 73 -3.85 -10.19 52.20
CA ALA A 73 -2.75 -10.19 51.23
C ALA A 73 -3.22 -10.57 49.81
N HIS A 74 -4.12 -11.54 49.67
CA HIS A 74 -4.67 -11.92 48.37
C HIS A 74 -5.48 -10.78 47.75
N PHE A 75 -6.39 -10.17 48.51
CA PHE A 75 -7.19 -9.04 48.01
C PHE A 75 -6.34 -7.81 47.69
N GLU A 76 -5.37 -7.48 48.53
CA GLU A 76 -4.46 -6.38 48.27
C GLU A 76 -3.57 -6.63 47.05
N SER A 77 -3.03 -7.84 46.87
CA SER A 77 -2.22 -8.17 45.68
C SER A 77 -3.05 -8.02 44.42
N ARG A 78 -4.26 -8.60 44.40
CA ARG A 78 -5.18 -8.51 43.27
C ARG A 78 -5.58 -7.07 42.96
N LYS A 79 -5.89 -6.28 43.98
CA LYS A 79 -6.26 -4.87 43.82
C LYS A 79 -5.10 -4.05 43.24
N LYS A 80 -3.88 -4.23 43.77
CA LYS A 80 -2.67 -3.54 43.26
C LYS A 80 -2.37 -3.93 41.81
N GLU A 81 -2.44 -5.22 41.48
CA GLU A 81 -2.27 -5.72 40.11
C GLU A 81 -3.33 -5.17 39.14
N GLU A 82 -4.59 -5.08 39.57
CA GLU A 82 -5.69 -4.54 38.77
C GLU A 82 -5.53 -3.04 38.53
N GLU A 83 -5.17 -2.27 39.55
CA GLU A 83 -4.88 -0.83 39.44
C GLU A 83 -3.68 -0.56 38.50
N GLU A 84 -2.61 -1.34 38.60
CA GLU A 84 -1.46 -1.26 37.70
C GLU A 84 -1.84 -1.61 36.25
N LEU A 85 -2.66 -2.65 36.06
CA LEU A 85 -3.12 -3.06 34.75
C LEU A 85 -4.04 -2.02 34.12
N ILE A 86 -4.93 -1.41 34.90
CA ILE A 86 -5.79 -0.31 34.46
C ILE A 86 -4.95 0.90 34.08
N SER A 87 -4.04 1.35 34.96
CA SER A 87 -3.13 2.46 34.68
C SER A 87 -2.29 2.24 33.41
N LEU A 88 -1.81 1.01 33.18
CA LEU A 88 -1.06 0.68 31.98
C LEU A 88 -1.94 0.70 30.72
N LYS A 89 -3.17 0.17 30.80
CA LYS A 89 -4.15 0.21 29.70
C LYS A 89 -4.52 1.64 29.36
N ASP A 90 -4.81 2.48 30.34
CA ASP A 90 -5.15 3.89 30.15
C ASP A 90 -4.02 4.64 29.44
N ARG A 91 -2.75 4.42 29.85
CA ARG A 91 -1.59 5.01 29.18
C ARG A 91 -1.42 4.55 27.74
N ILE A 92 -1.73 3.28 27.44
CA ILE A 92 -1.69 2.74 26.08
C ILE A 92 -2.82 3.36 25.25
N GLU A 93 -4.01 3.46 25.81
CA GLU A 93 -5.18 4.03 25.16
C GLU A 93 -4.99 5.53 24.88
N GLN A 94 -4.49 6.30 25.84
CA GLN A 94 -4.09 7.70 25.66
C GLN A 94 -3.10 7.86 24.50
N ARG A 95 -2.02 7.06 24.46
CA ARG A 95 -1.07 7.10 23.33
C ARG A 95 -1.69 6.70 21.99
N ARG A 96 -2.70 5.84 21.98
CA ARG A 96 -3.42 5.47 20.75
C ARG A 96 -4.33 6.62 20.32
N ALA A 97 -5.06 7.22 21.25
CA ALA A 97 -5.91 8.38 21.02
C ALA A 97 -5.09 9.57 20.50
N GLU A 98 -3.96 9.91 21.12
CA GLU A 98 -3.05 10.97 20.66
C GLU A 98 -2.55 10.74 19.24
N ARG A 99 -2.14 9.50 18.90
CA ARG A 99 -1.72 9.18 17.52
C ARG A 99 -2.88 9.32 16.53
N ALA A 100 -4.07 8.86 16.92
CA ALA A 100 -5.26 8.99 16.09
C ALA A 100 -5.63 10.46 15.87
N GLU A 101 -5.54 11.29 16.91
CA GLU A 101 -5.80 12.72 16.85
C GLU A 101 -4.77 13.45 15.99
N GLN A 102 -3.47 13.18 16.16
CA GLN A 102 -2.41 13.71 15.30
C GLN A 102 -2.64 13.35 13.83
N GLN A 103 -3.09 12.13 13.55
CA GLN A 103 -3.42 11.69 12.20
C GLN A 103 -4.66 12.43 11.66
N ARG A 104 -5.69 12.64 12.49
CA ARG A 104 -6.86 13.44 12.11
C ARG A 104 -6.47 14.87 11.78
N ILE A 105 -5.70 15.54 12.64
CA ILE A 105 -5.22 16.92 12.41
C ILE A 105 -4.41 17.01 11.12
N ARG A 106 -3.49 16.05 10.86
CA ARG A 106 -2.75 16.02 9.59
C ARG A 106 -3.67 15.85 8.38
N SER A 107 -4.63 14.94 8.47
CA SER A 107 -5.59 14.68 7.38
C SER A 107 -6.50 15.88 7.12
N GLU A 108 -6.89 16.60 8.17
CA GLU A 108 -7.74 17.79 8.08
C GLU A 108 -6.97 18.96 7.47
N ARG A 109 -5.74 19.23 7.93
CA ARG A 109 -4.86 20.23 7.32
C ARG A 109 -4.57 19.94 5.85
N GLU A 110 -4.38 18.67 5.49
CA GLU A 110 -4.20 18.28 4.08
C GLU A 110 -5.46 18.48 3.25
N LYS A 111 -6.63 18.10 3.79
CA LYS A 111 -7.92 18.34 3.14
C LYS A 111 -8.19 19.84 2.98
N GLU A 112 -7.87 20.67 3.97
CA GLU A 112 -8.03 22.13 3.89
C GLU A 112 -7.15 22.72 2.78
N ARG A 113 -5.88 22.30 2.68
CA ARG A 113 -4.99 22.71 1.60
C ARG A 113 -5.53 22.31 0.23
N GLN A 114 -5.99 21.07 0.09
CA GLN A 114 -6.59 20.59 -1.16
C GLN A 114 -7.88 21.34 -1.50
N ALA A 115 -8.73 21.63 -0.50
CA ALA A 115 -9.94 22.39 -0.66
C ALA A 115 -9.65 23.82 -1.12
N ARG A 116 -8.68 24.52 -0.51
CA ARG A 116 -8.27 25.87 -0.91
C ARG A 116 -7.74 25.90 -2.35
N MET A 117 -6.92 24.92 -2.73
CA MET A 117 -6.44 24.79 -4.11
C MET A 117 -7.56 24.46 -5.11
N ALA A 118 -8.55 23.68 -4.68
CA ALA A 118 -9.72 23.36 -5.51
C ALA A 118 -10.66 24.56 -5.65
N GLU A 119 -10.86 25.34 -4.60
CA GLU A 119 -11.68 26.55 -4.59
C GLU A 119 -11.05 27.66 -5.44
N GLU A 120 -9.74 27.88 -5.36
CA GLU A 120 -9.05 28.86 -6.21
C GLU A 120 -9.15 28.46 -7.70
N ARG A 121 -9.00 27.16 -8.00
CA ARG A 121 -9.21 26.64 -9.36
C ARG A 121 -10.67 26.79 -9.80
N ALA A 122 -11.63 26.49 -8.93
CA ALA A 122 -13.05 26.63 -9.22
C ALA A 122 -13.42 28.09 -9.50
N ARG A 123 -12.92 29.04 -8.70
CA ARG A 123 -13.15 30.48 -8.91
C ARG A 123 -12.54 30.97 -10.23
N LYS A 124 -11.32 30.52 -10.56
CA LYS A 124 -10.69 30.85 -11.85
C LYS A 124 -11.46 30.25 -13.03
N GLU A 125 -11.95 29.01 -12.88
CA GLU A 125 -12.78 28.35 -13.89
C GLU A 125 -14.14 29.04 -14.06
N GLU A 126 -14.75 29.54 -12.98
CA GLU A 126 -16.00 30.31 -13.01
C GLU A 126 -15.82 31.67 -13.68
N GLU A 127 -14.74 32.41 -13.37
CA GLU A 127 -14.43 33.68 -14.05
C GLU A 127 -14.10 33.47 -15.53
N GLU A 128 -13.37 32.40 -15.89
CA GLU A 128 -13.12 32.04 -17.29
C GLU A 128 -14.40 31.58 -18.01
N ALA A 129 -15.30 30.87 -17.33
CA ALA A 129 -16.59 30.46 -17.87
C ALA A 129 -17.49 31.67 -18.10
N ARG A 130 -17.52 32.64 -17.17
CA ARG A 130 -18.25 33.90 -17.33
C ARG A 130 -17.73 34.72 -18.50
N LYS A 131 -16.41 34.88 -18.62
CA LYS A 131 -15.78 35.56 -19.76
C LYS A 131 -16.02 34.84 -21.08
N LYS A 132 -15.99 33.50 -21.10
CA LYS A 132 -16.32 32.71 -22.31
C LYS A 132 -17.79 32.86 -22.69
N ALA A 133 -18.71 32.87 -21.71
CA ALA A 133 -20.13 33.09 -21.96
C ALA A 133 -20.40 34.52 -22.48
N GLU A 134 -19.72 35.53 -21.94
CA GLU A 134 -19.82 36.91 -22.40
C GLU A 134 -19.20 37.11 -23.80
N GLU A 135 -18.04 36.50 -24.07
CA GLU A 135 -17.46 36.47 -25.41
C GLU A 135 -18.30 35.69 -26.40
N GLU A 136 -18.93 34.59 -26.00
CA GLU A 136 -19.83 33.82 -26.87
C GLU A 136 -21.13 34.61 -27.13
N ALA A 137 -21.65 35.36 -26.16
CA ALA A 137 -22.77 36.27 -26.37
C ALA A 137 -22.39 37.46 -27.26
N ARG A 138 -21.21 38.05 -27.08
CA ARG A 138 -20.68 39.13 -27.93
C ARG A 138 -20.37 38.62 -29.34
N LYS A 139 -19.79 37.41 -29.45
CA LYS A 139 -19.57 36.71 -30.73
C LYS A 139 -20.90 36.36 -31.36
N LYS A 140 -21.91 35.85 -30.65
CA LYS A 140 -23.26 35.59 -31.20
C LYS A 140 -23.94 36.88 -31.67
N LYS A 141 -23.80 38.00 -30.97
CA LYS A 141 -24.31 39.30 -31.43
C LYS A 141 -23.58 39.80 -32.68
N ALA A 142 -22.24 39.73 -32.71
CA ALA A 142 -21.43 40.13 -33.87
C ALA A 142 -21.58 39.17 -35.06
N PHE A 143 -21.65 37.87 -34.78
CA PHE A 143 -21.81 36.77 -35.73
C PHE A 143 -23.24 36.74 -36.25
N SER A 144 -24.27 37.09 -35.48
CA SER A 144 -25.64 37.31 -35.97
C SER A 144 -25.70 38.48 -36.94
N ASN A 145 -24.93 39.56 -36.70
CA ASN A 145 -24.82 40.69 -37.64
C ASN A 145 -23.99 40.33 -38.90
N MET A 146 -23.08 39.35 -38.80
CA MET A 146 -22.25 38.85 -39.91
C MET A 146 -22.86 37.64 -40.65
N LEU A 147 -23.77 36.91 -40.00
CA LEU A 147 -24.51 35.73 -40.52
C LEU A 147 -25.53 36.10 -41.58
N HIS A 148 -25.84 37.38 -41.74
CA HIS A 148 -26.57 37.86 -42.90
C HIS A 148 -25.74 37.80 -44.21
N PHE A 149 -24.47 37.36 -44.16
CA PHE A 149 -23.59 37.31 -45.34
C PHE A 149 -22.94 35.94 -45.68
N GLY A 150 -23.18 34.83 -44.97
CA GLY A 150 -22.63 33.57 -45.52
C GLY A 150 -22.71 32.33 -44.64
N GLY A 151 -23.44 31.33 -45.12
CA GLY A 151 -23.74 30.05 -44.47
C GLY A 151 -22.58 29.06 -44.30
N TYR A 152 -21.39 29.49 -43.87
CA TYR A 152 -20.23 28.59 -43.70
C TYR A 152 -19.92 28.19 -42.24
N MET A 153 -20.58 28.77 -41.23
CA MET A 153 -20.16 28.63 -39.83
C MET A 153 -21.12 27.85 -38.94
N GLN A 154 -21.94 26.95 -39.52
CA GLN A 154 -22.86 26.11 -38.74
C GLN A 154 -22.20 24.87 -38.10
N LYS A 155 -20.89 24.67 -38.29
CA LYS A 155 -20.13 23.54 -37.69
C LYS A 155 -19.39 23.88 -36.39
N SER A 156 -19.26 25.15 -36.01
CA SER A 156 -18.44 25.58 -34.87
C SER A 156 -19.18 25.66 -33.53
N GLU A 157 -20.52 25.75 -33.51
CA GLU A 157 -21.29 25.97 -32.27
C GLU A 157 -21.50 24.73 -31.37
N LYS A 158 -21.09 23.51 -31.77
CA LYS A 158 -21.23 22.29 -30.93
C LYS A 158 -20.11 22.06 -29.89
N LYS A 159 -19.33 23.09 -29.55
CA LYS A 159 -18.13 22.98 -28.68
C LYS A 159 -18.18 23.83 -27.40
N GLY A 160 -19.38 24.17 -26.92
CA GLY A 160 -19.65 24.87 -25.65
C GLY A 160 -19.53 23.98 -24.41
N GLY A 161 -18.35 23.43 -24.18
CA GLY A 161 -17.99 22.56 -23.07
C GLY A 161 -16.73 21.85 -23.49
N LYS A 162 -15.66 21.92 -22.69
CA LYS A 162 -14.42 21.20 -22.94
C LYS A 162 -14.76 19.72 -22.80
N LYS A 163 -15.37 19.13 -23.85
CA LYS A 163 -15.66 17.71 -23.95
C LYS A 163 -14.35 17.05 -23.58
N GLN A 164 -14.35 16.35 -22.44
CA GLN A 164 -13.20 15.58 -21.99
C GLN A 164 -12.62 14.91 -23.23
N THR A 165 -11.38 15.25 -23.56
CA THR A 165 -10.82 14.85 -24.84
C THR A 165 -10.90 13.33 -24.94
N GLU A 166 -11.10 12.76 -26.13
CA GLU A 166 -11.17 11.29 -26.25
C GLU A 166 -9.94 10.61 -25.62
N ARG A 167 -8.81 11.30 -25.63
CA ARG A 167 -7.57 10.92 -24.92
C ARG A 167 -7.75 10.83 -23.41
N GLU A 168 -8.38 11.84 -22.79
CA GLU A 168 -8.69 11.83 -21.35
C GLU A 168 -9.75 10.79 -20.98
N LYS A 169 -10.77 10.59 -21.83
CA LYS A 169 -11.78 9.54 -21.62
C LYS A 169 -11.16 8.15 -21.68
N LYS A 170 -10.33 7.88 -22.69
CA LYS A 170 -9.57 6.64 -22.81
C LYS A 170 -8.67 6.43 -21.59
N LYS A 171 -7.96 7.47 -21.15
CA LYS A 171 -7.11 7.38 -19.94
C LYS A 171 -7.92 7.06 -18.69
N LYS A 172 -9.08 7.70 -18.51
CA LYS A 172 -10.00 7.46 -17.39
C LYS A 172 -10.53 6.02 -17.39
N ILE A 173 -11.01 5.54 -18.53
CA ILE A 173 -11.53 4.17 -18.68
C ILE A 173 -10.42 3.14 -18.43
N LEU A 174 -9.21 3.36 -18.94
CA LEU A 174 -8.08 2.45 -18.71
C LEU A 174 -7.62 2.45 -17.24
N SER A 175 -7.62 3.60 -16.57
CA SER A 175 -7.30 3.66 -15.14
C SER A 175 -8.35 2.96 -14.28
N GLU A 176 -9.63 3.05 -14.66
CA GLU A 176 -10.74 2.36 -13.97
C GLU A 176 -10.67 0.84 -14.15
N ARG A 177 -10.28 0.37 -15.35
CA ARG A 177 -10.07 -1.06 -15.62
C ARG A 177 -8.82 -1.63 -14.94
N ARG A 178 -7.83 -0.79 -14.61
CA ARG A 178 -6.57 -1.23 -14.01
C ARG A 178 -6.77 -1.51 -12.52
N LYS A 179 -6.87 -2.78 -12.16
CA LYS A 179 -6.89 -3.23 -10.75
C LYS A 179 -5.48 -3.05 -10.15
N PRO A 180 -5.31 -2.28 -9.07
CA PRO A 180 -4.03 -2.20 -8.38
C PRO A 180 -3.72 -3.57 -7.78
N LEU A 181 -2.50 -4.07 -8.04
CA LEU A 181 -2.05 -5.36 -7.51
C LEU A 181 -1.29 -5.11 -6.21
N ASN A 182 -1.78 -5.69 -5.12
CA ASN A 182 -1.03 -5.75 -3.86
C ASN A 182 -0.43 -7.16 -3.75
N ILE A 183 0.89 -7.27 -3.87
CA ILE A 183 1.62 -8.55 -3.98
C ILE A 183 2.45 -8.83 -2.70
N ASP A 184 2.73 -7.80 -1.89
CA ASP A 184 3.80 -7.82 -0.88
C ASP A 184 3.51 -8.68 0.36
N HIS A 185 2.26 -9.13 0.55
CA HIS A 185 1.82 -9.86 1.74
C HIS A 185 1.10 -11.19 1.41
N LEU A 186 1.32 -11.75 0.21
CA LEU A 186 0.70 -13.02 -0.21
C LEU A 186 1.64 -14.22 -0.01
N SER A 187 1.06 -15.37 0.35
CA SER A 187 1.76 -16.66 0.40
C SER A 187 2.01 -17.22 -1.00
N GLU A 188 2.98 -18.12 -1.15
CA GLU A 188 3.39 -18.68 -2.45
C GLU A 188 2.22 -19.28 -3.24
N ASP A 189 1.36 -20.06 -2.59
CA ASP A 189 0.19 -20.66 -3.25
C ASP A 189 -0.78 -19.60 -3.79
N LYS A 190 -1.02 -18.54 -3.01
CA LYS A 190 -1.89 -17.43 -3.44
C LYS A 190 -1.26 -16.62 -4.57
N LEU A 191 0.06 -16.53 -4.63
CA LEU A 191 0.77 -15.89 -5.74
C LEU A 191 0.62 -16.70 -7.04
N ARG A 192 0.69 -18.04 -6.96
CA ARG A 192 0.47 -18.93 -8.11
C ARG A 192 -0.95 -18.79 -8.66
N ASP A 193 -1.95 -18.72 -7.78
CA ASP A 193 -3.33 -18.50 -8.20
C ASP A 193 -3.54 -17.11 -8.82
N LYS A 194 -2.98 -16.06 -8.21
CA LYS A 194 -3.02 -14.70 -8.79
C LYS A 194 -2.31 -14.62 -10.15
N ALA A 195 -1.21 -15.33 -10.34
CA ALA A 195 -0.53 -15.39 -11.63
C ALA A 195 -1.41 -16.05 -12.71
N LYS A 196 -2.12 -17.14 -12.36
CA LYS A 196 -3.08 -17.80 -13.27
C LYS A 196 -4.27 -16.88 -13.62
N GLU A 197 -4.84 -16.19 -12.63
CA GLU A 197 -5.93 -15.23 -12.85
C GLU A 197 -5.52 -14.08 -13.79
N LEU A 198 -4.32 -13.52 -13.59
CA LEU A 198 -3.78 -12.46 -14.44
C LEU A 198 -3.49 -12.96 -15.85
N TRP A 199 -2.94 -14.16 -15.98
CA TRP A 199 -2.70 -14.81 -17.27
C TRP A 199 -4.02 -15.01 -18.04
N GLN A 200 -5.06 -15.52 -17.38
CA GLN A 200 -6.38 -15.69 -18.00
C GLN A 200 -6.97 -14.34 -18.43
N THR A 201 -6.85 -13.30 -17.59
CA THR A 201 -7.32 -11.95 -17.92
C THR A 201 -6.61 -11.39 -19.16
N ILE A 202 -5.29 -11.60 -19.28
CA ILE A 202 -4.53 -11.19 -20.48
C ILE A 202 -5.03 -11.96 -21.70
N ARG A 203 -5.25 -13.27 -21.57
CA ARG A 203 -5.71 -14.12 -22.66
C ARG A 203 -7.08 -13.69 -23.18
N ASP A 204 -8.01 -13.35 -22.30
CA ASP A 204 -9.35 -12.88 -22.66
C ASP A 204 -9.28 -11.52 -23.38
N LEU A 205 -8.45 -10.59 -22.89
CA LEU A 205 -8.23 -9.28 -23.54
C LEU A 205 -7.60 -9.42 -24.93
N GLU A 206 -6.71 -10.40 -25.14
CA GLU A 206 -6.15 -10.70 -26.45
C GLU A 206 -7.20 -11.23 -27.42
N ALA A 207 -8.09 -12.12 -26.95
CA ALA A 207 -9.20 -12.64 -27.75
C ALA A 207 -10.16 -11.50 -28.16
N GLU A 208 -10.58 -10.65 -27.22
CA GLU A 208 -11.42 -9.48 -27.52
C GLU A 208 -10.75 -8.53 -28.52
N LYS A 209 -9.44 -8.29 -28.38
CA LYS A 209 -8.68 -7.47 -29.33
C LYS A 209 -8.70 -8.09 -30.73
N PHE A 210 -8.53 -9.40 -30.86
CA PHE A 210 -8.57 -10.09 -32.14
C PHE A 210 -9.93 -9.94 -32.82
N ASP A 211 -11.02 -10.20 -32.10
CA ASP A 211 -12.38 -10.06 -32.62
C ASP A 211 -12.68 -8.62 -33.08
N LEU A 212 -12.23 -7.63 -32.32
CA LEU A 212 -12.37 -6.22 -32.68
C LEU A 212 -11.56 -5.86 -33.93
N GLN A 213 -10.37 -6.45 -34.11
CA GLN A 213 -9.56 -6.25 -35.32
C GLN A 213 -10.24 -6.84 -36.56
N GLU A 214 -10.81 -8.04 -36.48
CA GLU A 214 -11.53 -8.66 -37.58
C GLU A 214 -12.83 -7.91 -37.91
N LYS A 215 -13.59 -7.49 -36.90
CA LYS A 215 -14.76 -6.61 -37.07
C LYS A 215 -14.38 -5.31 -37.76
N PHE A 216 -13.26 -4.69 -37.38
CA PHE A 216 -12.78 -3.46 -38.00
C PHE A 216 -12.39 -3.66 -39.47
N LYS A 217 -11.73 -4.78 -39.82
CA LYS A 217 -11.43 -5.13 -41.22
C LYS A 217 -12.70 -5.29 -42.06
N ARG A 218 -13.72 -5.98 -41.52
CA ARG A 218 -15.02 -6.15 -42.18
C ARG A 218 -15.74 -4.81 -42.38
N GLN A 219 -15.81 -3.97 -41.35
CA GLN A 219 -16.39 -2.63 -41.44
C GLN A 219 -15.67 -1.75 -42.47
N LYS A 220 -14.33 -1.83 -42.51
CA LYS A 220 -13.53 -1.11 -43.52
C LYS A 220 -13.91 -1.54 -44.94
N TYR A 221 -14.14 -2.83 -45.16
CA TYR A 221 -14.60 -3.35 -46.45
C TYR A 221 -16.02 -2.85 -46.77
N GLU A 222 -16.96 -2.98 -45.84
CA GLU A 222 -18.35 -2.50 -45.99
C GLU A 222 -18.41 -1.01 -46.33
N VAL A 223 -17.68 -0.16 -45.60
CA VAL A 223 -17.61 1.29 -45.88
C VAL A 223 -16.99 1.56 -47.25
N SER A 224 -15.95 0.81 -47.63
CA SER A 224 -15.33 0.97 -48.96
C SER A 224 -16.27 0.57 -50.11
N HIS A 225 -17.20 -0.34 -49.86
CA HIS A 225 -18.18 -0.81 -50.83
C HIS A 225 -19.47 0.04 -50.85
N GLN A 226 -19.94 0.54 -49.71
CA GLN A 226 -21.16 1.36 -49.61
C GLN A 226 -20.96 2.81 -50.07
N VAL A 227 -19.80 3.43 -49.82
CA VAL A 227 -19.55 4.84 -50.19
C VAL A 227 -19.18 5.02 -51.67
N LEU A 228 -19.10 3.92 -52.43
CA LEU A 228 -18.84 3.97 -53.87
C LEU A 228 -19.76 2.98 -54.61
N PRO A 229 -21.04 3.30 -54.83
CA PRO A 229 -21.90 2.50 -55.69
C PRO A 229 -21.76 2.83 -57.19
N GLY A 230 -20.84 3.73 -57.60
CA GLY A 230 -20.88 4.29 -58.97
C GLY A 230 -19.57 4.61 -59.69
N LEU A 231 -18.37 4.42 -59.12
CA LEU A 231 -17.12 4.63 -59.88
C LEU A 231 -16.48 3.31 -60.30
N THR A 232 -16.30 3.17 -61.61
CA THR A 232 -15.53 2.11 -62.28
C THR A 232 -14.12 2.01 -61.69
N ARG A 233 -13.60 0.77 -61.66
CA ARG A 233 -12.34 0.37 -60.97
C ARG A 233 -11.11 1.30 -61.20
N PRO A 234 -10.90 1.95 -62.37
CA PRO A 234 -9.71 2.78 -62.59
C PRO A 234 -9.66 4.05 -61.71
N LEU A 235 -10.80 4.72 -61.50
CA LEU A 235 -10.86 5.97 -60.74
C LEU A 235 -10.65 5.76 -59.22
N ARG A 236 -10.94 4.55 -58.71
CA ARG A 236 -10.68 4.20 -57.30
C ARG A 236 -9.18 4.06 -56.98
N ALA A 237 -8.38 3.61 -57.95
CA ALA A 237 -6.93 3.48 -57.78
C ALA A 237 -6.23 4.84 -57.83
N TRP A 238 -6.68 5.74 -58.71
CA TRP A 238 -6.14 7.09 -58.85
C TRP A 238 -6.40 7.95 -57.61
N LEU A 239 -7.61 7.92 -57.05
CA LEU A 239 -7.95 8.70 -55.84
C LEU A 239 -7.23 8.21 -54.56
N ARG A 240 -6.80 6.94 -54.53
CA ARG A 240 -6.01 6.38 -53.43
C ARG A 240 -4.56 6.89 -53.41
N HIS A 241 -4.05 7.38 -54.54
CA HIS A 241 -2.70 7.96 -54.65
C HIS A 241 -2.63 9.48 -54.43
N GLN A 242 -3.77 10.18 -54.39
CA GLN A 242 -3.79 11.66 -54.30
C GLN A 242 -4.20 12.22 -52.92
N LEU A 243 -4.61 11.36 -51.97
CA LEU A 243 -4.91 11.78 -50.59
C LEU A 243 -3.74 11.43 -49.67
N PRO A 244 -3.08 12.41 -49.02
CA PRO A 244 -2.08 12.12 -48.02
C PRO A 244 -2.76 11.38 -46.88
N VAL A 245 -2.34 10.13 -46.64
CA VAL A 245 -2.66 9.41 -45.41
C VAL A 245 -1.96 10.16 -44.28
N SER A 246 -2.64 11.16 -43.71
CA SER A 246 -2.21 11.81 -42.47
C SER A 246 -2.39 10.79 -41.34
N ASN A 247 -1.41 9.90 -41.23
CA ASN A 247 -1.20 9.01 -40.10
C ASN A 247 -0.77 9.88 -38.90
N THR A 248 -1.73 10.60 -38.32
CA THR A 248 -1.51 11.32 -37.06
C THR A 248 -1.97 10.43 -35.92
N GLY A 249 -0.99 9.82 -35.26
CA GLY A 249 -1.05 9.65 -33.81
C GLY A 249 -1.57 8.32 -33.28
N TRP A 250 -0.95 7.21 -33.67
CA TRP A 250 -0.69 6.11 -32.72
C TRP A 250 0.81 5.79 -32.73
N ALA A 251 1.62 6.76 -32.30
CA ALA A 251 2.90 6.46 -31.68
C ALA A 251 2.58 5.82 -30.33
N GLY A 252 2.48 4.49 -30.33
CA GLY A 252 2.59 3.72 -29.10
C GLY A 252 3.97 4.02 -28.54
N HIS A 253 4.01 4.87 -27.52
CA HIS A 253 5.14 4.98 -26.63
C HIS A 253 5.26 3.60 -25.95
N GLN A 254 6.08 2.72 -26.52
CA GLN A 254 6.61 1.57 -25.79
C GLN A 254 7.37 2.17 -24.61
N PRO A 255 6.99 1.90 -23.35
CA PRO A 255 7.97 1.98 -22.29
C PRO A 255 8.98 0.87 -22.57
N GLU A 256 10.24 1.22 -22.78
CA GLU A 256 11.35 0.28 -22.64
C GLU A 256 11.19 -0.38 -21.27
N MET A 257 10.70 -1.62 -21.27
CA MET A 257 10.99 -2.54 -20.19
C MET A 257 12.44 -2.94 -20.39
N SER A 258 13.34 -2.18 -19.77
CA SER A 258 14.70 -2.60 -19.46
C SER A 258 14.61 -3.89 -18.65
N TRP A 259 14.58 -5.02 -19.35
CA TRP A 259 15.01 -6.29 -18.81
C TRP A 259 16.53 -6.22 -18.82
N GLY A 260 17.12 -5.92 -17.67
CA GLY A 260 18.52 -6.17 -17.40
C GLY A 260 18.79 -7.68 -17.43
N ALA A 261 18.78 -8.26 -18.63
CA ALA A 261 19.37 -9.56 -18.89
C ALA A 261 20.87 -9.31 -19.03
N GLY A 262 21.59 -9.50 -17.94
CA GLY A 262 23.05 -9.54 -17.97
C GLY A 262 23.51 -10.58 -18.99
N CYS A 263 24.20 -10.11 -20.03
CA CYS A 263 24.95 -10.96 -20.93
C CYS A 263 26.01 -11.72 -20.13
N VAL A 264 25.71 -12.96 -19.77
CA VAL A 264 26.75 -13.97 -19.49
C VAL A 264 27.48 -14.19 -20.80
N ARG A 265 28.73 -13.70 -20.87
CA ARG A 265 29.69 -14.07 -21.91
C ARG A 265 29.77 -15.59 -21.94
N LYS A 266 29.25 -16.20 -23.02
CA LYS A 266 29.63 -17.57 -23.38
C LYS A 266 30.93 -17.46 -24.16
N ASP A 267 32.03 -17.74 -23.50
CA ASP A 267 33.30 -18.01 -24.15
C ASP A 267 33.13 -19.21 -25.10
N PRO A 268 33.66 -19.17 -26.34
CA PRO A 268 33.66 -20.32 -27.21
C PRO A 268 34.68 -21.36 -26.72
N CYS A 269 34.22 -22.59 -26.46
CA CYS A 269 35.10 -23.74 -26.20
C CYS A 269 36.04 -23.99 -27.40
N PRO A 270 37.32 -24.34 -27.15
CA PRO A 270 38.26 -24.70 -28.21
C PRO A 270 38.01 -26.13 -28.75
N PRO A 271 38.42 -26.42 -30.00
CA PRO A 271 38.26 -27.72 -30.62
C PRO A 271 39.25 -28.74 -30.06
N TRP A 272 38.74 -29.94 -29.75
CA TRP A 272 39.52 -31.10 -29.36
C TRP A 272 40.27 -31.68 -30.56
N HIS A 273 41.60 -31.53 -30.56
CA HIS A 273 42.48 -32.36 -31.37
C HIS A 273 42.73 -33.68 -30.65
N GLY A 274 42.29 -34.79 -31.22
CA GLY A 274 42.73 -36.12 -30.81
C GLY A 274 43.98 -36.52 -31.57
N VAL A 275 45.10 -36.78 -30.88
CA VAL A 275 46.26 -37.52 -31.40
C VAL A 275 46.97 -38.26 -30.25
N THR A 276 46.78 -39.59 -30.27
CA THR A 276 47.66 -40.73 -29.92
C THR A 276 48.46 -40.84 -28.62
N ASN A 277 48.21 -41.98 -27.96
CA ASN A 277 49.13 -42.86 -27.22
C ASN A 277 50.62 -42.75 -27.61
N THR A 278 51.47 -42.52 -26.60
CA THR A 278 52.67 -43.29 -26.22
C THR A 278 53.11 -42.88 -24.82
#